data_AF-A0A3R8TNN6-F1
#
_entry.id   AF-A0A3R8TNN6-F1
#
_cell.length_a   1.000
_cell.length_b   1.000
_cell.length_c   1.000
_cell.angle_alpha   90.00
_cell.angle_beta   90.00
_cell.angle_gamma   90.00
#
_symmetry.space_group_name_H-M   'P 1'
#
loop_
_entity.id
_entity.type
_entity.pdbx_description
1 polymer ?
#
loop_
_entity_poly.entity_id
_entity_poly.type
_entity_poly.pdbx_seq_one_letter_code
_entity_poly.pdbx_strand_id
1 'polypeptide(L)'
;MKINYDYITYEDVLRARQFMYEQALEQNATNSLLNTARDLFGNSNFEMCIKICEGLLDAKDPKQLYDAKKLIALSYYSLQDFENADNAFFDIAQNSDNSDDWFNVVISAALNKNIERSKESFGIALEKYTKFGHQRNMPSVQLMLHYMITLETVKEYVLALEQCRMLVQVYAKLKKTDEKFLSSRGLEQIENFLETAKPVLKKAKKKELTEIKKELVEALDANGVEKVEAFFAEF
;
A
#
# COMPACT_ATOMS: atom_id res chain seq x y z
N MET A 1 -41.45 -29.84 -39.68
CA MET A 1 -40.52 -30.23 -38.61
C MET A 1 -39.21 -29.48 -38.86
N LYS A 2 -38.86 -28.46 -38.06
CA LYS A 2 -37.55 -27.79 -38.18
C LYS A 2 -36.53 -28.67 -37.46
N ILE A 3 -35.73 -29.40 -38.22
CA ILE A 3 -34.61 -30.18 -37.68
C ILE A 3 -33.51 -29.19 -37.34
N ASN A 4 -33.07 -29.17 -36.08
CA ASN A 4 -31.94 -28.35 -35.66
C ASN A 4 -30.65 -28.98 -36.20
N TYR A 5 -29.89 -28.23 -37.01
CA TYR A 5 -28.66 -28.68 -37.66
C TYR A 5 -27.38 -28.24 -36.90
N ASP A 6 -27.49 -27.76 -35.66
CA ASP A 6 -26.33 -27.47 -34.80
C ASP A 6 -25.69 -28.76 -34.27
N TYR A 7 -25.16 -29.60 -35.18
CA TYR A 7 -24.35 -30.75 -34.81
C TYR A 7 -22.88 -30.33 -34.79
N ILE A 8 -22.30 -30.31 -33.59
CA ILE A 8 -20.86 -30.12 -33.40
C ILE A 8 -20.13 -31.25 -34.15
N THR A 9 -19.35 -30.89 -35.16
CA THR A 9 -18.61 -31.87 -35.94
C THR A 9 -17.39 -32.37 -35.17
N TYR A 10 -16.86 -33.54 -35.55
CA TYR A 10 -15.61 -34.04 -34.97
C TYR A 10 -14.45 -33.05 -35.15
N GLU A 11 -14.41 -32.32 -36.27
CA GLU A 11 -13.42 -31.27 -36.53
C GLU A 11 -13.58 -30.06 -35.60
N ASP A 12 -14.82 -29.68 -35.25
CA ASP A 12 -15.07 -28.61 -34.28
C ASP A 12 -14.58 -29.00 -32.88
N VAL A 13 -14.77 -30.27 -32.49
CA VAL A 13 -14.22 -30.81 -31.23
C VAL A 13 -12.69 -30.81 -31.25
N LEU A 14 -12.06 -31.19 -32.37
CA LEU A 14 -10.60 -31.17 -32.50
C LEU A 14 -10.04 -29.75 -32.45
N ARG A 15 -10.67 -28.78 -33.13
CA ARG A 15 -10.29 -27.36 -33.06
C ARG A 15 -10.43 -26.81 -31.64
N ALA A 16 -11.54 -27.11 -30.95
CA ALA A 16 -11.74 -26.71 -29.56
C ALA A 16 -10.68 -27.33 -28.63
N ARG A 17 -10.30 -28.59 -28.84
CA ARG A 17 -9.22 -29.24 -28.07
C ARG A 17 -7.86 -28.65 -28.36
N GLN A 18 -7.52 -28.41 -29.63
CA GLN A 18 -6.27 -27.76 -30.01
C GLN A 18 -6.17 -26.36 -29.38
N PHE A 19 -7.26 -25.58 -29.44
CA PHE A 19 -7.34 -24.29 -28.78
C PHE A 19 -7.11 -24.40 -27.26
N MET A 20 -7.72 -25.38 -26.58
CA MET A 20 -7.49 -25.62 -25.15
C MET A 20 -6.03 -26.00 -24.85
N TYR A 21 -5.39 -26.81 -25.70
CA TYR A 21 -3.97 -27.18 -25.52
C TYR A 21 -3.04 -25.97 -25.73
N GLU A 22 -3.27 -25.17 -26.77
CA GLU A 22 -2.53 -23.94 -27.03
C GLU A 22 -2.69 -22.96 -25.86
N GLN A 23 -3.92 -22.80 -25.35
CA GLN A 23 -4.20 -21.96 -24.18
C GLN A 23 -3.49 -22.48 -22.92
N ALA A 24 -3.46 -23.79 -22.68
CA ALA A 24 -2.76 -24.38 -21.54
C ALA A 24 -1.23 -24.22 -21.65
N LEU A 25 -0.67 -24.34 -22.86
CA LEU A 25 0.76 -24.09 -23.12
C LEU A 25 1.13 -22.62 -22.91
N GLU A 26 0.34 -21.70 -23.44
CA GLU A 26 0.48 -20.26 -23.25
C GLU A 26 0.42 -19.89 -21.76
N GLN A 27 -0.54 -20.46 -21.02
CA GLN A 27 -0.69 -20.24 -19.59
C GLN A 27 0.51 -20.78 -18.79
N ASN A 28 1.03 -21.97 -19.14
CA ASN A 28 2.21 -22.55 -18.50
C ASN A 28 3.48 -21.75 -18.78
N ALA A 29 3.67 -21.28 -20.02
CA ALA A 29 4.80 -20.43 -20.39
C ALA A 29 4.75 -19.09 -19.62
N THR A 30 3.58 -18.47 -19.53
CA THR A 30 3.39 -17.22 -18.79
C THR A 30 3.65 -17.39 -17.29
N ASN A 31 3.17 -18.49 -16.70
CA ASN A 31 3.48 -18.83 -15.30
C ASN A 31 4.99 -18.99 -15.06
N SER A 32 5.70 -19.63 -16.00
CA SER A 32 7.15 -19.78 -15.93
C SER A 32 7.85 -18.41 -15.98
N LEU A 33 7.45 -17.52 -16.88
CA LEU A 33 8.01 -16.17 -17.01
C LEU A 33 7.77 -15.32 -15.76
N LEU A 34 6.56 -15.36 -15.19
CA LEU A 34 6.25 -14.63 -13.97
C LEU A 34 7.06 -15.12 -12.76
N ASN A 35 7.32 -16.42 -12.66
CA ASN A 35 8.23 -16.96 -11.64
C ASN A 35 9.66 -16.47 -11.85
N THR A 36 10.17 -16.46 -13.10
CA THR A 36 11.48 -15.88 -13.41
C THR A 36 11.54 -14.39 -13.05
N ALA A 37 10.49 -13.62 -13.32
CA ALA A 37 10.44 -12.20 -12.92
C ALA A 37 10.49 -12.02 -11.40
N ARG A 38 9.78 -12.87 -10.63
CA ARG A 38 9.85 -12.88 -9.17
C ARG A 38 11.25 -13.20 -8.65
N ASP A 39 11.92 -14.18 -9.25
CA ASP A 39 13.30 -14.55 -8.88
C ASP A 39 14.27 -13.39 -9.17
N LEU A 40 14.11 -12.72 -10.32
CA LEU A 40 14.91 -11.54 -10.66
C LEU A 40 14.68 -10.40 -9.68
N PHE A 41 13.42 -10.13 -9.31
CA PHE A 41 13.07 -9.15 -8.29
C PHE A 41 13.71 -9.47 -6.93
N GLY A 42 13.61 -10.74 -6.49
CA GLY A 42 14.21 -11.20 -5.23
C GLY A 42 15.74 -11.06 -5.20
N ASN A 43 16.39 -11.19 -6.36
CA ASN A 43 17.82 -10.98 -6.54
C ASN A 43 18.22 -9.50 -6.81
N SER A 44 17.29 -8.57 -6.63
CA SER A 44 17.48 -7.12 -6.89
C SER A 44 17.85 -6.77 -8.33
N ASN A 45 17.57 -7.66 -9.30
CA ASN A 45 17.76 -7.40 -10.72
C ASN A 45 16.50 -6.75 -11.32
N PHE A 46 16.20 -5.53 -10.87
CA PHE A 46 14.95 -4.83 -11.16
C PHE A 46 14.78 -4.48 -12.63
N GLU A 47 15.83 -4.05 -13.33
CA GLU A 47 15.76 -3.73 -14.76
C GLU A 47 15.39 -4.95 -15.61
N MET A 48 15.98 -6.11 -15.30
CA MET A 48 15.64 -7.34 -16.01
C MET A 48 14.25 -7.85 -15.61
N CYS A 49 13.85 -7.68 -14.35
CA CYS A 49 12.48 -7.96 -13.89
C CYS A 49 11.45 -7.19 -14.73
N ILE A 50 11.67 -5.87 -14.90
CA ILE A 50 10.81 -5.01 -15.73
C ILE A 50 10.73 -5.56 -17.16
N LYS A 51 11.87 -5.81 -17.81
CA LYS A 51 11.90 -6.33 -19.20
C LYS A 51 11.12 -7.63 -19.37
N ILE A 52 11.22 -8.56 -18.41
CA ILE A 52 10.46 -9.82 -18.46
C ILE A 52 8.97 -9.56 -18.28
N CYS A 53 8.59 -8.70 -17.33
CA CYS A 53 7.18 -8.37 -17.07
C CYS A 53 6.54 -7.55 -18.19
N GLU A 54 7.29 -6.73 -18.94
CA GLU A 54 6.79 -6.02 -20.13
C GLU A 54 6.29 -7.00 -21.20
N GLY A 55 6.96 -8.15 -21.35
CA GLY A 55 6.53 -9.24 -22.22
C GLY A 55 5.29 -10.01 -21.71
N LEU A 56 4.73 -9.63 -20.57
CA LEU A 56 3.50 -10.20 -20.00
C LEU A 56 2.33 -9.20 -19.99
N LEU A 57 2.49 -8.01 -20.58
CA LEU A 57 1.45 -6.97 -20.58
C LEU A 57 0.26 -7.29 -21.48
N ASP A 58 0.38 -8.29 -22.36
CA ASP A 58 -0.68 -8.85 -23.19
C ASP A 58 -1.25 -10.16 -22.65
N ALA A 59 -0.86 -10.57 -21.44
CA ALA A 59 -1.35 -11.79 -20.80
C ALA A 59 -2.88 -11.77 -20.67
N LYS A 60 -3.53 -12.84 -21.17
CA LYS A 60 -4.99 -12.99 -21.14
C LYS A 60 -5.55 -13.25 -19.74
N ASP A 61 -4.74 -13.82 -18.84
CA ASP A 61 -5.13 -14.03 -17.45
C ASP A 61 -5.00 -12.71 -16.67
N PRO A 62 -6.10 -12.11 -16.18
CA PRO A 62 -6.07 -10.84 -15.46
C PRO A 62 -5.17 -10.88 -14.22
N LYS A 63 -5.04 -12.04 -13.58
CA LYS A 63 -4.18 -12.18 -12.40
C LYS A 63 -2.71 -12.09 -12.77
N GLN A 64 -2.30 -12.76 -13.85
CA GLN A 64 -0.92 -12.71 -14.34
C GLN A 64 -0.57 -11.30 -14.82
N LEU A 65 -1.48 -10.65 -15.54
CA LEU A 65 -1.32 -9.26 -15.97
C LEU A 65 -1.17 -8.31 -14.77
N TYR A 66 -2.01 -8.44 -13.75
CA TYR A 66 -1.91 -7.67 -12.51
C TYR A 66 -0.57 -7.91 -11.81
N ASP A 67 -0.16 -9.17 -11.63
CA ASP A 67 1.09 -9.51 -10.96
C ASP A 67 2.32 -8.96 -11.72
N ALA A 68 2.30 -9.00 -13.06
CA ALA A 68 3.35 -8.42 -13.91
C ALA A 68 3.41 -6.89 -13.76
N LYS A 69 2.27 -6.20 -13.88
CA LYS A 69 2.20 -4.74 -13.67
C LYS A 69 2.69 -4.35 -12.28
N LYS A 70 2.31 -5.10 -11.25
CA LYS A 70 2.73 -4.87 -9.87
C LYS A 70 4.24 -5.03 -9.69
N LEU A 71 4.84 -6.05 -10.28
CA LEU A 71 6.30 -6.24 -10.26
C LEU A 71 7.05 -5.12 -10.99
N ILE A 72 6.52 -4.62 -12.11
CA ILE A 72 7.06 -3.44 -12.79
C ILE A 72 7.04 -2.22 -11.85
N ALA A 73 5.89 -1.91 -11.25
CA ALA A 73 5.74 -0.77 -10.35
C ALA A 73 6.67 -0.87 -9.12
N LEU A 74 6.76 -2.06 -8.51
CA LEU A 74 7.68 -2.33 -7.40
C LEU A 74 9.14 -2.19 -7.84
N SER A 75 9.48 -2.62 -9.06
CA SER A 75 10.85 -2.51 -9.58
C SER A 75 11.25 -1.06 -9.80
N TYR A 76 10.37 -0.22 -10.37
CA TYR A 76 10.59 1.22 -10.45
C TYR A 76 10.77 1.85 -9.07
N TYR A 77 9.93 1.47 -8.11
CA TYR A 77 10.05 1.94 -6.74
C TYR A 77 11.41 1.57 -6.11
N SER A 78 11.87 0.32 -6.29
CA SER A 78 13.17 -0.15 -5.81
C SER A 78 14.36 0.54 -6.48
N LEU A 79 14.21 0.96 -7.73
CA LEU A 79 15.19 1.78 -8.46
C LEU A 79 15.16 3.26 -8.06
N GLN A 80 14.26 3.67 -7.16
CA GLN A 80 13.97 5.06 -6.80
C GLN A 80 13.49 5.92 -7.98
N ASP A 81 12.98 5.27 -9.04
CA ASP A 81 12.31 5.92 -10.14
C ASP A 81 10.85 6.19 -9.75
N PHE A 82 10.67 7.17 -8.86
CA PHE A 82 9.37 7.46 -8.26
C PHE A 82 8.35 8.01 -9.25
N GLU A 83 8.78 8.63 -10.35
CA GLU A 83 7.89 9.09 -11.40
C GLU A 83 7.22 7.91 -12.10
N ASN A 84 8.00 6.92 -12.54
CA ASN A 84 7.44 5.72 -13.16
C ASN A 84 6.71 4.82 -12.17
N ALA A 85 7.18 4.73 -10.92
CA ALA A 85 6.48 3.99 -9.88
C ALA A 85 5.09 4.58 -9.58
N ASP A 86 4.98 5.90 -9.41
CA ASP A 86 3.73 6.62 -9.18
C ASP A 86 2.72 6.34 -10.30
N ASN A 87 3.13 6.54 -11.56
CA ASN A 87 2.25 6.29 -12.70
C ASN A 87 1.83 4.82 -12.83
N ALA A 88 2.75 3.88 -12.60
CA ALA A 88 2.45 2.45 -12.70
C ALA A 88 1.53 1.97 -11.57
N PHE A 89 1.75 2.41 -10.33
CA PHE A 89 0.83 2.09 -9.22
C PHE A 89 -0.54 2.72 -9.42
N PHE A 90 -0.60 3.95 -9.96
CA PHE A 90 -1.87 4.62 -10.21
C PHE A 90 -2.71 3.87 -11.25
N ASP A 91 -2.11 3.43 -12.37
CA ASP A 91 -2.79 2.60 -13.39
C ASP A 91 -3.38 1.31 -12.80
N ILE A 92 -2.63 0.65 -11.90
CA ILE A 92 -3.11 -0.55 -11.19
C ILE A 92 -4.29 -0.21 -10.27
N ALA A 93 -4.15 0.85 -9.46
CA ALA A 93 -5.11 1.19 -8.42
C ALA A 93 -6.47 1.64 -8.97
N GLN A 94 -6.51 2.30 -10.14
CA GLN A 94 -7.73 2.81 -10.76
C GLN A 94 -8.84 1.75 -10.93
N ASN A 95 -8.45 0.48 -11.11
CA ASN A 95 -9.39 -0.62 -11.29
C ASN A 95 -9.43 -1.58 -10.07
N SER A 96 -8.83 -1.19 -8.94
CA SER A 96 -8.69 -2.04 -7.76
C SER A 96 -9.60 -1.60 -6.61
N ASP A 97 -10.25 -2.59 -6.00
CA ASP A 97 -10.93 -2.44 -4.71
C ASP A 97 -10.01 -2.71 -3.51
N ASN A 98 -8.75 -3.10 -3.76
CA ASN A 98 -7.78 -3.35 -2.71
C ASN A 98 -7.18 -2.03 -2.20
N SER A 99 -7.33 -1.74 -0.91
CA SER A 99 -6.74 -0.55 -0.27
C SER A 99 -5.22 -0.49 -0.39
N ASP A 100 -4.54 -1.65 -0.44
CA ASP A 100 -3.07 -1.69 -0.48
C ASP A 100 -2.53 -1.20 -1.83
N ASP A 101 -3.30 -1.34 -2.91
CA ASP A 101 -2.91 -0.81 -4.22
C ASP A 101 -2.95 0.72 -4.21
N TRP A 102 -4.00 1.29 -3.61
CA TRP A 102 -4.09 2.74 -3.38
C TRP A 102 -3.03 3.24 -2.40
N PHE A 103 -2.68 2.45 -1.38
CA PHE A 103 -1.58 2.80 -0.48
C PHE A 103 -0.24 2.92 -1.22
N ASN A 104 0.06 2.03 -2.17
CA ASN A 104 1.26 2.15 -2.98
C ASN A 104 1.28 3.47 -3.78
N VAL A 105 0.13 3.92 -4.30
CA VAL A 105 -0.01 5.24 -4.93
C VAL A 105 0.29 6.37 -3.94
N VAL A 106 -0.26 6.31 -2.73
CA VAL A 106 -0.01 7.34 -1.69
C VAL A 106 1.48 7.55 -1.46
N ILE A 107 2.22 6.46 -1.25
CA ILE A 107 3.65 6.52 -0.95
C ILE A 107 4.47 6.93 -2.17
N SER A 108 4.23 6.31 -3.33
CA SER A 108 4.99 6.63 -4.55
C SER A 108 4.73 8.05 -5.05
N ALA A 109 3.48 8.53 -5.04
CA ALA A 109 3.14 9.90 -5.39
C ALA A 109 3.78 10.91 -4.43
N ALA A 110 3.81 10.63 -3.12
CA ALA A 110 4.46 11.50 -2.15
C ALA A 110 5.98 11.58 -2.38
N LEU A 111 6.65 10.44 -2.62
CA LEU A 111 8.08 10.40 -2.96
C LEU A 111 8.39 11.12 -4.28
N ASN A 112 7.47 11.05 -5.25
CA ASN A 112 7.48 11.80 -6.50
C ASN A 112 7.11 13.29 -6.32
N LYS A 113 6.84 13.75 -5.09
CA LYS A 113 6.38 15.12 -4.75
C LYS A 113 5.07 15.53 -5.44
N ASN A 114 4.27 14.56 -5.87
CA ASN A 114 2.92 14.76 -6.34
C ASN A 114 1.94 14.74 -5.15
N ILE A 115 2.01 15.79 -4.33
CA ILE A 115 1.33 15.85 -3.03
C ILE A 115 -0.20 15.88 -3.16
N GLU A 116 -0.71 16.44 -4.25
CA GLU A 116 -2.16 16.44 -4.52
C GLU A 116 -2.66 15.00 -4.75
N ARG A 117 -1.99 14.25 -5.64
CA ARG A 117 -2.33 12.84 -5.90
C ARG A 117 -2.16 12.00 -4.65
N SER A 118 -1.10 12.20 -3.87
CA SER A 118 -0.90 11.41 -2.64
C SER A 118 -2.02 11.65 -1.63
N LYS A 119 -2.49 12.89 -1.48
CA LYS A 119 -3.59 13.25 -0.60
C LYS A 119 -4.93 12.68 -1.07
N GLU A 120 -5.25 12.79 -2.36
CA GLU A 120 -6.47 12.22 -2.93
C GLU A 120 -6.49 10.69 -2.77
N SER A 121 -5.39 10.04 -3.15
CA SER A 121 -5.24 8.58 -3.06
C SER A 121 -5.33 8.08 -1.62
N PHE A 122 -4.89 8.87 -0.63
CA PHE A 122 -4.99 8.52 0.78
C PHE A 122 -6.45 8.47 1.24
N GLY A 123 -7.26 9.43 0.82
CA GLY A 123 -8.71 9.39 1.06
C GLY A 123 -9.36 8.14 0.47
N ILE A 124 -9.00 7.81 -0.78
CA ILE A 124 -9.50 6.61 -1.47
C ILE A 124 -9.04 5.33 -0.75
N ALA A 125 -7.78 5.24 -0.34
CA ALA A 125 -7.24 4.08 0.35
C ALA A 125 -8.01 3.80 1.66
N LEU A 126 -8.32 4.84 2.45
CA LEU A 126 -9.12 4.71 3.67
C LEU A 126 -10.57 4.30 3.38
N GLU A 127 -11.17 4.85 2.32
CA GLU A 127 -12.51 4.46 1.89
C GLU A 127 -12.57 2.98 1.47
N LYS A 128 -11.62 2.54 0.63
CA LYS A 128 -11.50 1.15 0.18
C LYS A 128 -11.25 0.21 1.35
N TYR A 129 -10.36 0.57 2.28
CA TYR A 129 -10.12 -0.23 3.49
C TYR A 129 -11.39 -0.36 4.33
N THR A 130 -12.15 0.72 4.48
CA THR A 130 -13.41 0.70 5.25
C THR A 130 -14.47 -0.19 4.61
N LYS A 131 -14.56 -0.21 3.27
CA LYS A 131 -15.58 -0.96 2.52
C LYS A 131 -15.21 -2.42 2.28
N PHE A 132 -13.94 -2.70 1.98
CA PHE A 132 -13.46 -3.99 1.47
C PHE A 132 -12.29 -4.58 2.26
N GLY A 133 -11.80 -3.86 3.27
CA GLY A 133 -10.61 -4.26 4.03
C GLY A 133 -10.81 -5.56 4.80
N HIS A 134 -9.75 -6.37 4.83
CA HIS A 134 -9.67 -7.64 5.56
C HIS A 134 -8.31 -7.80 6.24
N GLN A 135 -8.14 -8.86 7.04
CA GLN A 135 -6.94 -9.09 7.86
C GLN A 135 -5.60 -9.14 7.10
N ARG A 136 -5.61 -9.43 5.79
CA ARG A 136 -4.38 -9.41 4.98
C ARG A 136 -3.97 -8.02 4.50
N ASN A 137 -4.87 -7.04 4.59
CA ASN A 137 -4.55 -5.67 4.18
C ASN A 137 -3.74 -4.99 5.27
N MET A 138 -2.96 -3.99 4.85
CA MET A 138 -2.30 -3.13 5.82
C MET A 138 -3.35 -2.37 6.65
N PRO A 139 -3.27 -2.40 8.00
CA PRO A 139 -4.17 -1.63 8.83
C PRO A 139 -4.10 -0.13 8.51
N SER A 140 -5.24 0.57 8.55
CA SER A 140 -5.30 2.01 8.24
C SER A 140 -4.39 2.87 9.13
N VAL A 141 -4.13 2.43 10.37
CA VAL A 141 -3.18 3.10 11.28
C VAL A 141 -1.72 2.95 10.84
N GLN A 142 -1.35 1.80 10.25
CA GLN A 142 -0.02 1.59 9.67
C GLN A 142 0.13 2.41 8.39
N LEU A 143 -0.92 2.48 7.58
CA LEU A 143 -1.00 3.35 6.41
C LEU A 143 -0.71 4.82 6.78
N MET A 144 -1.37 5.34 7.82
CA MET A 144 -1.12 6.69 8.35
C MET A 144 0.31 6.90 8.83
N LEU A 145 0.87 5.93 9.55
CA LEU A 145 2.23 6.00 10.08
C LEU A 145 3.27 6.05 8.95
N HIS A 146 3.17 5.14 7.98
CA HIS A 146 4.05 5.14 6.82
C HIS A 146 3.91 6.41 5.99
N TYR A 147 2.69 6.91 5.80
CA TYR A 147 2.49 8.16 5.07
C TYR A 147 3.13 9.36 5.78
N MET A 148 3.00 9.45 7.11
CA MET A 148 3.68 10.46 7.93
C MET A 148 5.21 10.43 7.72
N ILE A 149 5.82 9.24 7.76
CA ILE A 149 7.27 9.05 7.58
C ILE A 149 7.70 9.46 6.16
N THR A 150 6.93 9.07 5.14
CA THR A 150 7.23 9.44 3.76
C THR A 150 7.13 10.95 3.54
N LEU A 151 6.11 11.61 4.10
CA LEU A 151 5.95 13.05 4.02
C LEU A 151 7.09 13.79 4.74
N GLU A 152 7.55 13.28 5.87
CA GLU A 152 8.74 13.77 6.57
C GLU A 152 9.97 13.69 5.66
N THR A 153 10.16 12.57 4.97
CA THR A 153 11.29 12.33 4.05
C THR A 153 11.33 13.36 2.91
N VAL A 154 10.16 13.71 2.36
CA VAL A 154 10.04 14.74 1.32
C VAL A 154 9.86 16.17 1.86
N LYS A 155 9.95 16.35 3.18
CA LYS A 155 9.86 17.63 3.91
C LYS A 155 8.51 18.33 3.85
N GLU A 156 7.44 17.58 3.57
CA GLU A 156 6.05 18.05 3.61
C GLU A 156 5.50 18.01 5.05
N TYR A 157 6.12 18.80 5.94
CA TYR A 157 5.89 18.72 7.38
C TYR A 157 4.47 19.10 7.82
N VAL A 158 3.77 19.95 7.07
CA VAL A 158 2.37 20.32 7.39
C VAL A 158 1.48 19.10 7.27
N LEU A 159 1.56 18.39 6.13
CA LEU A 159 0.77 17.20 5.90
C LEU A 159 1.22 16.03 6.77
N ALA A 160 2.53 15.91 7.04
CA ALA A 160 3.04 14.93 8.01
C ALA A 160 2.45 15.16 9.40
N LEU A 161 2.33 16.42 9.84
CA LEU A 161 1.73 16.76 11.13
C LEU A 161 0.23 16.44 11.15
N GLU A 162 -0.49 16.59 10.04
CA GLU A 162 -1.89 16.14 9.94
C GLU A 162 -2.01 14.63 10.18
N GLN A 163 -1.14 13.81 9.58
CA GLN A 163 -1.11 12.36 9.82
C GLN A 163 -0.76 12.02 11.28
N CYS A 164 0.20 12.73 11.87
CA CYS A 164 0.56 12.61 13.28
C CYS A 164 -0.66 12.90 14.19
N ARG A 165 -1.42 13.96 13.92
CA ARG A 165 -2.63 14.30 14.69
C ARG A 165 -3.72 13.25 14.55
N MET A 166 -3.90 12.67 13.36
CA MET A 166 -4.84 11.56 13.17
C MET A 166 -4.45 10.35 14.03
N LEU A 167 -3.17 10.00 14.08
CA LEU A 167 -2.67 8.92 14.93
C LEU A 167 -2.84 9.22 16.43
N VAL A 168 -2.53 10.45 16.87
CA VAL A 168 -2.79 10.92 18.24
C VAL A 168 -4.25 10.72 18.64
N GLN A 169 -5.19 11.09 17.78
CA GLN A 169 -6.62 10.89 18.01
C GLN A 169 -6.99 9.40 18.13
N VAL A 170 -6.32 8.52 17.38
CA VAL A 170 -6.53 7.07 17.49
C VAL A 170 -6.07 6.56 18.86
N TYR A 171 -4.86 6.92 19.30
CA TYR A 171 -4.37 6.57 20.63
C TYR A 171 -5.30 7.10 21.74
N ALA A 172 -5.71 8.37 21.66
CA ALA A 172 -6.63 8.99 22.61
C ALA A 172 -7.99 8.27 22.68
N LYS A 173 -8.52 7.80 21.54
CA LYS A 173 -9.78 7.03 21.51
C LYS A 173 -9.66 5.66 22.16
N LEU A 174 -8.50 5.01 22.02
CA LEU A 174 -8.27 3.68 22.56
C LEU A 174 -8.05 3.67 24.08
N LYS A 175 -7.49 4.76 24.63
CA LYS A 175 -7.21 5.00 26.06
C LYS A 175 -6.21 4.04 26.71
N LYS A 176 -6.16 2.79 26.27
CA LYS A 176 -5.31 1.73 26.81
C LYS A 176 -4.00 1.62 26.02
N THR A 177 -2.87 1.65 26.71
CA THR A 177 -1.53 1.60 26.11
C THR A 177 -0.80 0.26 26.28
N ASP A 178 -1.50 -0.78 26.73
CA ASP A 178 -0.97 -2.13 26.81
C ASP A 178 -0.46 -2.63 25.45
N GLU A 179 0.77 -3.15 25.43
CA GLU A 179 1.47 -3.56 24.21
C GLU A 179 0.68 -4.59 23.39
N LYS A 180 0.15 -5.64 24.04
CA LYS A 180 -0.61 -6.69 23.34
C LYS A 180 -1.89 -6.11 22.75
N PHE A 181 -2.55 -5.22 23.48
CA PHE A 181 -3.73 -4.52 23.00
C PHE A 181 -3.42 -3.64 21.78
N LEU A 182 -2.38 -2.79 21.84
CA LEU A 182 -1.99 -1.92 20.73
C LEU A 182 -1.55 -2.73 19.50
N SER A 183 -0.71 -3.75 19.69
CA SER A 183 -0.28 -4.65 18.62
C SER A 183 -1.46 -5.34 17.94
N SER A 184 -2.47 -5.78 18.70
CA SER A 184 -3.70 -6.36 18.13
C SER A 184 -4.52 -5.39 17.26
N ARG A 185 -4.27 -4.08 17.39
CA ARG A 185 -4.88 -3.01 16.60
C ARG A 185 -3.96 -2.47 15.50
N GLY A 186 -2.77 -3.06 15.34
CA GLY A 186 -1.76 -2.60 14.39
C GLY A 186 -1.11 -1.29 14.79
N LEU A 187 -1.11 -0.93 16.09
CA LEU A 187 -0.43 0.27 16.59
C LEU A 187 0.89 -0.08 17.27
N GLU A 188 1.84 0.84 17.16
CA GLU A 188 3.08 0.76 17.94
C GLU A 188 2.83 1.16 19.40
N GLN A 189 3.78 0.84 20.28
CA GLN A 189 3.83 1.43 21.62
C GLN A 189 3.94 2.97 21.50
N ILE A 190 3.35 3.69 22.45
CA ILE A 190 3.21 5.15 22.36
C ILE A 190 4.57 5.85 22.32
N GLU A 191 5.55 5.35 23.06
CA GLU A 191 6.93 5.83 23.08
C GLU A 191 7.60 5.71 21.69
N ASN A 192 7.39 4.58 21.00
CA ASN A 192 7.97 4.33 19.68
C ASN A 192 7.32 5.21 18.62
N PHE A 193 5.99 5.39 18.71
CA PHE A 193 5.27 6.34 17.85
C PHE A 193 5.78 7.77 18.05
N LEU A 194 5.94 8.23 19.30
CA LEU A 194 6.39 9.59 19.59
C LEU A 194 7.84 9.82 19.13
N GLU A 195 8.74 8.86 19.34
CA GLU A 195 10.10 8.93 18.81
C GLU A 195 10.13 8.96 17.28
N THR A 196 9.29 8.16 16.62
CA THR A 196 9.13 8.17 15.16
C THR A 196 8.57 9.52 14.66
N ALA A 197 7.63 10.11 15.40
CA ALA A 197 7.03 11.41 15.07
C ALA A 197 7.91 12.61 15.46
N LYS A 198 8.98 12.41 16.24
CA LYS A 198 9.85 13.48 16.78
C LYS A 198 10.36 14.45 15.70
N PRO A 199 10.82 14.02 14.51
CA PRO A 199 11.26 14.94 13.46
C PRO A 199 10.14 15.87 12.96
N VAL A 200 8.92 15.34 12.83
CA VAL A 200 7.73 16.09 12.41
C VAL A 200 7.31 17.06 13.51
N LEU A 201 7.24 16.59 14.76
CA LEU A 201 6.89 17.41 15.93
C LEU A 201 7.87 18.57 16.13
N LYS A 202 9.16 18.39 15.83
CA LYS A 202 10.16 19.48 15.90
C LYS A 202 9.90 20.63 14.92
N LYS A 203 9.07 20.41 13.90
CA LYS A 203 8.63 21.42 12.93
C LYS A 203 7.27 22.03 13.28
N ALA A 204 6.55 21.46 14.24
CA ALA A 204 5.26 21.96 14.68
C ALA A 204 5.38 23.25 15.51
N LYS A 205 4.33 24.06 15.52
CA LYS A 205 4.27 25.25 16.37
C LYS A 205 4.08 24.83 17.82
N LYS A 206 4.60 25.63 18.76
CA LYS A 206 4.46 25.40 20.21
C LYS A 206 3.00 25.14 20.63
N LYS A 207 2.04 25.84 20.03
CA LYS A 207 0.61 25.64 20.28
C LYS A 207 0.15 24.22 19.93
N GLU A 208 0.57 23.71 18.77
CA GLU A 208 0.21 22.37 18.29
C GLU A 208 0.83 21.28 19.18
N LEU A 209 2.08 21.47 19.61
CA LEU A 209 2.73 20.56 20.58
C LEU A 209 1.99 20.52 21.91
N THR A 210 1.54 21.68 22.40
CA THR A 210 0.76 21.78 23.65
C THR A 210 -0.59 21.08 23.52
N GLU A 211 -1.27 21.24 22.38
CA GLU A 211 -2.53 20.56 22.09
C GLU A 211 -2.35 19.03 22.03
N ILE A 212 -1.33 18.54 21.31
CA ILE A 212 -1.03 17.11 21.20
C ILE A 212 -0.72 16.51 22.58
N LYS A 213 0.17 17.14 23.35
CA LYS A 213 0.52 16.67 24.69
C LYS A 213 -0.72 16.58 25.58
N LYS A 214 -1.54 17.65 25.58
CA LYS A 214 -2.75 17.72 26.40
C LYS A 214 -3.73 16.60 26.02
N GLU A 215 -3.99 16.42 24.73
CA GLU A 215 -4.92 15.39 24.24
C GLU A 215 -4.52 13.99 24.67
N LEU A 216 -3.23 13.64 24.57
CA LEU A 216 -2.72 12.34 25.00
C LEU A 216 -2.77 12.17 26.52
N VAL A 217 -2.34 13.17 27.30
CA VAL A 217 -2.32 13.09 28.77
C VAL A 217 -3.73 12.98 29.36
N GLU A 218 -4.72 13.66 28.77
CA GLU A 218 -6.11 13.62 29.25
C GLU A 218 -6.83 12.31 28.90
N ALA A 219 -6.36 11.58 27.87
CA ALA A 219 -7.07 10.43 27.33
C ALA A 219 -6.47 9.07 27.70
N LEU A 220 -5.14 8.99 27.88
CA LEU A 220 -4.44 7.73 28.09
C LEU A 220 -4.48 7.23 29.54
N ASP A 221 -4.21 5.94 29.72
CA ASP A 221 -3.97 5.32 31.02
C ASP A 221 -2.66 5.83 31.67
N ALA A 222 -2.48 5.53 32.96
CA ALA A 222 -1.36 6.04 33.75
C ALA A 222 0.02 5.72 33.14
N ASN A 223 0.17 4.53 32.55
CA ASN A 223 1.40 4.14 31.85
C ASN A 223 1.61 5.02 30.60
N GLY A 224 0.57 5.21 29.78
CA GLY A 224 0.64 6.08 28.61
C GLY A 224 0.97 7.53 28.96
N VAL A 225 0.35 8.06 30.02
CA VAL A 225 0.64 9.41 30.54
C VAL A 225 2.10 9.55 30.90
N GLU A 226 2.67 8.60 31.67
CA GLU A 226 4.08 8.62 32.05
C GLU A 226 5.01 8.70 30.83
N LYS A 227 4.74 7.89 29.79
CA LYS A 227 5.55 7.88 28.55
C LYS A 227 5.45 9.20 27.79
N VAL A 228 4.24 9.77 27.68
CA VAL A 228 4.01 11.05 26.99
C VAL A 228 4.71 12.19 27.75
N GLU A 229 4.57 12.23 29.07
CA GLU A 229 5.22 13.26 29.89
C GLU A 229 6.74 13.19 29.81
N ALA A 230 7.32 11.99 29.84
CA ALA A 230 8.75 11.78 29.67
C ALA A 230 9.24 12.29 28.30
N PHE A 231 8.57 11.92 27.20
CA PHE A 231 8.93 12.37 25.86
C PHE A 231 8.88 13.90 25.72
N PHE A 232 7.82 14.54 26.21
CA PHE A 232 7.67 16.00 26.10
C PHE A 232 8.53 16.78 27.09
N ALA A 233 9.18 16.14 28.07
CA ALA A 233 10.17 16.80 28.91
C ALA A 233 11.49 17.05 28.17
N GLU A 234 11.75 16.30 27.08
CA GLU A 234 12.95 16.43 26.24
C GLU A 234 12.77 17.39 25.04
N PHE A 235 11.59 18.01 24.91
CA PHE A 235 11.15 18.78 23.74
C PHE A 235 11.23 20.29 23.96
#